data_AF-A0A8J4FZX1-F1
#
_entry.id   AF-A0A8J4FZX1-F1
#
_cell.length_a   1.000
_cell.length_b   1.000
_cell.length_c   1.000
_cell.angle_alpha   90.00
_cell.angle_beta   90.00
_cell.angle_gamma   90.00
#
_symmetry.space_group_name_H-M   'P 1'
#
loop_
_entity.id
_entity.type
_entity.pdbx_description
1 polymer ?
#
loop_
_entity_poly.entity_id
_entity_poly.type
_entity_poly.pdbx_seq_one_letter_code
_entity_poly.pdbx_strand_id
1 'polypeptide(L)'
;MAGKIITANVETFAAAVAELTKAPAPHYIVFTADNDPSTGKPWCPDCVRAVPPIQAAAARSPGTLLEVTVGPRSAWKGNPSHPFRVDPQLKLTGVPTLLAWSPSGATRRLGPELEACSSAEDVNSLLSSTGFFSP
;
A
#
# COMPACT_ATOMS: atom_id res chain seq x y z
N MET A 1 11.83 -16.08 -6.85
CA MET A 1 11.22 -15.30 -7.95
C MET A 1 11.00 -13.89 -7.46
N ALA A 2 11.28 -12.88 -8.28
CA ALA A 2 11.02 -11.48 -7.96
C ALA A 2 9.50 -11.24 -7.91
N GLY A 3 9.04 -10.47 -6.93
CA GLY A 3 7.62 -10.17 -6.76
C GLY A 3 7.08 -9.33 -7.92
N LYS A 4 5.85 -9.64 -8.34
CA LYS A 4 5.15 -8.84 -9.35
C LYS A 4 4.55 -7.60 -8.68
N ILE A 5 4.66 -6.44 -9.32
CA ILE A 5 3.96 -5.22 -8.89
C ILE A 5 2.86 -4.91 -9.91
N ILE A 6 1.65 -4.69 -9.43
CA ILE A 6 0.51 -4.19 -10.23
C ILE A 6 -0.05 -2.93 -9.58
N THR A 7 -0.68 -2.07 -10.37
CA THR A 7 -1.19 -0.78 -9.91
C THR A 7 -2.70 -0.68 -10.11
N ALA A 8 -3.38 -0.01 -9.19
CA ALA A 8 -4.79 0.32 -9.27
C ALA A 8 -5.08 1.68 -8.63
N ASN A 9 -6.32 2.12 -8.76
CA ASN A 9 -6.86 3.31 -8.10
C ASN A 9 -8.21 2.95 -7.45
N VAL A 10 -8.90 3.96 -6.91
CA VAL A 10 -10.22 3.78 -6.26
C VAL A 10 -11.22 3.05 -7.17
N GLU A 11 -11.25 3.35 -8.47
CA GLU A 11 -12.23 2.81 -9.41
C GLU A 11 -11.91 1.37 -9.83
N THR A 12 -10.62 1.06 -10.00
CA THR A 12 -10.14 -0.24 -10.50
C THR A 12 -9.77 -1.22 -9.38
N PHE A 13 -9.85 -0.79 -8.11
CA PHE A 13 -9.45 -1.57 -6.94
C PHE A 13 -10.08 -2.96 -6.90
N ALA A 14 -11.40 -3.07 -7.05
CA ALA A 14 -12.11 -4.34 -6.94
C ALA A 14 -11.64 -5.36 -8.00
N ALA A 15 -11.44 -4.91 -9.24
CA ALA A 15 -10.92 -5.76 -10.31
C ALA A 15 -9.47 -6.16 -10.02
N ALA A 16 -8.64 -5.24 -9.54
CA ALA A 16 -7.24 -5.51 -9.22
C ALA A 16 -7.08 -6.50 -8.05
N VAL A 17 -7.96 -6.45 -7.05
CA VAL A 17 -7.99 -7.45 -5.96
C VAL A 17 -8.41 -8.83 -6.48
N ALA A 18 -9.38 -8.88 -7.39
CA ALA A 18 -9.76 -10.14 -8.03
C ALA A 18 -8.61 -10.74 -8.85
N GLU A 19 -7.82 -9.92 -9.55
CA GLU A 19 -6.60 -10.37 -10.24
C GLU A 19 -5.48 -10.76 -9.28
N LEU A 20 -5.29 -10.00 -8.20
CA LEU A 20 -4.29 -10.28 -7.16
C LEU A 20 -4.52 -11.67 -6.55
N THR A 21 -5.77 -11.97 -6.18
CA THR A 21 -6.15 -13.25 -5.54
C THR A 21 -6.04 -14.48 -6.44
N LYS A 22 -5.98 -14.29 -7.77
CA LYS A 22 -5.68 -15.37 -8.74
C LYS A 22 -4.19 -15.67 -8.84
N ALA A 23 -3.32 -14.74 -8.46
CA ALA A 23 -1.87 -14.95 -8.48
C ALA A 23 -1.45 -15.93 -7.37
N PRO A 24 -0.28 -16.59 -7.49
CA PRO A 24 0.30 -17.34 -6.38
C PRO A 24 0.51 -16.46 -5.15
N ALA A 25 0.11 -16.95 -3.98
CA ALA A 25 0.39 -16.31 -2.70
C ALA A 25 1.91 -16.24 -2.44
N PRO A 26 2.40 -15.29 -1.63
CA PRO A 26 1.65 -14.30 -0.84
C PRO A 26 1.14 -13.08 -1.64
N HIS A 27 0.11 -12.42 -1.11
CA HIS A 27 -0.49 -11.20 -1.68
C HIS A 27 -0.32 -10.02 -0.74
N TYR A 28 0.02 -8.87 -1.31
CA TYR A 28 0.22 -7.63 -0.57
C TYR A 28 -0.51 -6.47 -1.24
N ILE A 29 -0.95 -5.50 -0.45
CA ILE A 29 -1.56 -4.27 -0.96
C ILE A 29 -0.93 -3.08 -0.25
N VAL A 30 -0.41 -2.11 -0.99
CA VAL A 30 0.01 -0.81 -0.43
C VAL A 30 -0.89 0.29 -0.94
N PHE A 31 -1.49 1.04 -0.02
CA PHE A 31 -2.26 2.24 -0.33
C PHE A 31 -1.36 3.47 -0.25
N THR A 32 -1.36 4.28 -1.30
CA THR A 32 -0.53 5.47 -1.47
C THR A 32 -1.33 6.67 -1.97
N ALA A 33 -0.76 7.86 -1.90
CA ALA A 33 -1.29 9.08 -2.49
C ALA A 33 -1.05 9.14 -4.01
N ASP A 34 -2.00 9.72 -4.75
CA ASP A 34 -1.77 10.14 -6.14
C ASP A 34 -0.62 11.14 -6.26
N ASN A 35 -0.03 11.20 -7.44
CA ASN A 35 0.95 12.23 -7.77
C ASN A 35 0.30 13.61 -7.84
N ASP A 36 0.91 14.59 -7.18
CA ASP A 36 0.56 15.99 -7.33
C ASP A 36 0.93 16.47 -8.75
N PRO A 37 -0.01 17.06 -9.50
CA PRO A 37 0.25 17.49 -10.89
C PRO A 37 1.39 18.49 -11.05
N SER A 38 1.68 19.29 -10.01
CA SER A 38 2.73 20.32 -10.05
C SER A 38 4.13 19.77 -9.81
N THR A 39 4.25 18.68 -9.03
CA THR A 39 5.56 18.11 -8.65
C THR A 39 5.84 16.75 -9.29
N GLY A 40 4.82 16.07 -9.82
CA GLY A 40 4.91 14.71 -10.33
C GLY A 40 5.17 13.66 -9.25
N LYS A 41 5.09 14.01 -7.96
CA LYS A 41 5.35 13.13 -6.81
C LYS A 41 4.10 12.98 -5.95
N PRO A 42 3.97 11.89 -5.17
CA PRO A 42 2.85 11.74 -4.24
C PRO A 42 2.64 12.98 -3.37
N TRP A 43 1.41 13.47 -3.26
CA TRP A 43 1.09 14.66 -2.44
C TRP A 43 1.29 14.43 -0.93
N CYS A 44 1.52 13.18 -0.52
CA CYS A 44 1.81 12.77 0.84
C CYS A 44 3.32 12.54 1.04
N PRO A 45 4.00 13.31 1.91
CA PRO A 45 5.43 13.14 2.19
C PRO A 45 5.80 11.75 2.71
N ASP A 46 4.93 11.13 3.50
CA ASP A 46 5.17 9.78 4.04
C ASP A 46 5.10 8.72 2.94
N CYS A 47 4.21 8.90 1.96
CA CYS A 47 4.14 8.04 0.78
C CYS A 47 5.42 8.15 -0.07
N VAL A 48 5.93 9.37 -0.29
CA VAL A 48 7.20 9.61 -1.03
C VAL A 48 8.35 8.82 -0.41
N ARG A 49 8.37 8.71 0.92
CA ARG A 49 9.43 8.07 1.68
C ARG A 49 9.26 6.55 1.82
N ALA A 50 8.03 6.09 2.06
CA ALA A 50 7.77 4.68 2.41
C ALA A 50 7.50 3.77 1.21
N VAL A 51 6.88 4.28 0.14
CA VAL A 51 6.49 3.44 -1.01
C VAL A 51 7.69 2.89 -1.77
N PRO A 52 8.77 3.66 -2.05
CA PRO A 52 9.91 3.09 -2.78
C PRO A 52 10.61 1.93 -2.03
N PRO A 53 10.87 2.01 -0.70
CA PRO A 53 11.34 0.85 0.06
C PRO A 53 10.40 -0.36 0.01
N ILE A 54 9.08 -0.13 0.11
CA ILE A 54 8.06 -1.19 0.03
C ILE A 54 8.09 -1.89 -1.33
N GLN A 55 8.10 -1.12 -2.42
CA GLN A 55 8.21 -1.66 -3.78
C GLN A 55 9.50 -2.47 -3.95
N ALA A 56 10.62 -1.93 -3.48
CA ALA A 56 11.92 -2.58 -3.58
C ALA A 56 11.98 -3.89 -2.76
N ALA A 57 11.38 -3.91 -1.57
CA ALA A 57 11.27 -5.13 -0.75
C ALA A 57 10.36 -6.16 -1.43
N ALA A 58 9.19 -5.77 -1.89
CA ALA A 58 8.25 -6.64 -2.59
C ALA A 58 8.86 -7.25 -3.87
N ALA A 59 9.57 -6.45 -4.66
CA ALA A 59 10.24 -6.94 -5.86
C ALA A 59 11.31 -8.01 -5.57
N ARG A 60 11.88 -8.04 -4.37
CA ARG A 60 12.88 -9.04 -3.95
C ARG A 60 12.27 -10.24 -3.22
N SER A 61 10.97 -10.21 -2.94
CA SER A 61 10.26 -11.26 -2.21
C SER A 61 9.30 -12.04 -3.10
N PRO A 62 8.94 -13.28 -2.73
CA PRO A 62 7.86 -14.00 -3.39
C PRO A 62 6.52 -13.25 -3.28
N GLY A 63 5.63 -13.47 -4.25
CA GLY A 63 4.27 -12.96 -4.22
C GLY A 63 4.00 -11.81 -5.17
N THR A 64 2.86 -11.14 -4.95
CA THR A 64 2.41 -10.00 -5.75
C THR A 64 2.05 -8.83 -4.85
N LEU A 65 2.57 -7.65 -5.15
CA LEU A 65 2.20 -6.38 -4.54
C LEU A 65 1.23 -5.63 -5.45
N LEU A 66 0.08 -5.24 -4.90
CA LEU A 66 -0.85 -4.31 -5.51
C LEU A 66 -0.66 -2.92 -4.89
N GLU A 67 -0.19 -1.98 -5.68
CA GLU A 67 -0.14 -0.57 -5.30
C GLU A 67 -1.44 0.13 -5.69
N VAL A 68 -2.08 0.80 -4.73
CA VAL A 68 -3.39 1.42 -4.91
C VAL A 68 -3.31 2.88 -4.56
N THR A 69 -3.63 3.75 -5.50
CA THR A 69 -3.68 5.18 -5.24
C THR A 69 -5.06 5.57 -4.69
N VAL A 70 -5.06 6.43 -3.66
CA VAL A 70 -6.30 6.86 -2.98
C VAL A 70 -6.95 8.10 -3.60
N GLY A 71 -6.43 8.57 -4.74
CA GLY A 71 -6.91 9.78 -5.38
C GLY A 71 -6.17 11.05 -4.93
N PRO A 72 -6.64 12.22 -5.41
CA PRO A 72 -6.05 13.50 -5.08
C PRO A 72 -6.26 13.86 -3.61
N ARG A 73 -5.40 14.74 -3.08
CA ARG A 73 -5.45 15.18 -1.67
C ARG A 73 -6.83 15.67 -1.24
N SER A 74 -7.56 16.38 -2.12
CA SER A 74 -8.90 16.90 -1.86
C SER A 74 -9.97 15.80 -1.71
N ALA A 75 -9.81 14.67 -2.39
CA ALA A 75 -10.71 13.53 -2.24
C ALA A 75 -10.45 12.76 -0.94
N TRP A 76 -9.20 12.78 -0.44
CA TRP A 76 -8.77 12.01 0.73
C TRP A 76 -8.83 12.77 2.06
N LYS A 77 -8.22 13.95 2.16
CA LYS A 77 -8.06 14.68 3.43
C LYS A 77 -9.41 15.26 3.85
N GLY A 78 -9.82 14.96 5.08
CA GLY A 78 -11.08 15.47 5.66
C GLY A 78 -12.34 14.81 5.11
N ASN A 79 -12.23 13.80 4.25
CA ASN A 79 -13.36 13.06 3.71
C ASN A 79 -13.55 11.72 4.45
N PRO A 80 -14.38 11.64 5.50
CA PRO A 80 -14.63 10.38 6.21
C PRO A 80 -15.38 9.34 5.35
N SER A 81 -16.13 9.80 4.35
CA SER A 81 -16.92 8.95 3.44
C SER A 81 -16.10 8.40 2.27
N HIS A 82 -14.78 8.59 2.28
CA HIS A 82 -13.92 8.05 1.23
C HIS A 82 -14.08 6.52 1.13
N PRO A 83 -14.19 5.91 -0.07
CA PRO A 83 -14.48 4.48 -0.25
C PRO A 83 -13.60 3.57 0.61
N PHE A 84 -12.28 3.77 0.60
CA PHE A 84 -11.35 2.96 1.41
C PHE A 84 -11.40 3.20 2.92
N ARG A 85 -11.99 4.31 3.39
CA ARG A 85 -12.21 4.56 4.83
C ARG A 85 -13.46 3.85 5.34
N VAL A 86 -14.51 3.78 4.52
CA VAL A 86 -15.79 3.16 4.88
C VAL A 86 -15.86 1.67 4.54
N ASP A 87 -14.98 1.19 3.66
CA ASP A 87 -14.88 -0.22 3.31
C ASP A 87 -14.62 -1.08 4.57
N PRO A 88 -15.44 -2.10 4.85
CA PRO A 88 -15.35 -2.88 6.09
C PRO A 88 -14.11 -3.77 6.17
N GLN A 89 -13.49 -4.14 5.04
CA GLN A 89 -12.25 -4.92 4.98
C GLN A 89 -11.02 -4.03 5.09
N LEU A 90 -11.10 -2.78 4.62
CA LEU A 90 -9.98 -1.85 4.63
C LEU A 90 -9.99 -0.91 5.83
N LYS A 91 -11.06 -0.17 6.10
CA LYS A 91 -11.14 0.83 7.19
C LYS A 91 -9.85 1.66 7.31
N LEU A 92 -9.37 2.21 6.20
CA LEU A 92 -8.10 2.94 6.19
C LEU A 92 -8.22 4.20 7.05
N THR A 93 -7.21 4.47 7.85
CA THR A 93 -7.13 5.69 8.68
C THR A 93 -6.22 6.73 8.04
N GLY A 94 -5.18 6.28 7.34
CA GLY A 94 -4.12 7.10 6.75
C GLY A 94 -3.48 6.44 5.53
N VAL A 95 -2.57 7.18 4.89
CA VAL A 95 -1.64 6.68 3.87
C VAL A 95 -0.24 7.17 4.23
N PRO A 96 0.80 6.35 4.03
CA PRO A 96 0.78 5.01 3.43
C PRO A 96 0.19 3.94 4.36
N THR A 97 -0.42 2.89 3.80
CA THR A 97 -0.82 1.69 4.56
C THR A 97 -0.47 0.45 3.76
N LEU A 98 0.31 -0.45 4.35
CA LEU A 98 0.70 -1.72 3.76
C LEU A 98 -0.07 -2.87 4.42
N LEU A 99 -0.65 -3.75 3.62
CA LEU A 99 -1.42 -4.91 4.05
C LEU A 99 -0.83 -6.19 3.48
N ALA A 100 -0.84 -7.25 4.30
CA ALA A 100 -0.85 -8.61 3.79
C ALA A 100 -2.31 -8.99 3.53
N TRP A 101 -2.58 -9.61 2.40
CA TRP A 101 -3.94 -9.85 1.91
C TRP A 101 -4.21 -11.34 1.71
N SER A 102 -5.41 -11.76 2.08
CA SER A 102 -5.95 -13.08 1.76
C SER A 102 -7.34 -12.93 1.13
N PRO A 103 -7.92 -14.00 0.57
CA PRO A 103 -9.30 -13.96 0.07
C PRO A 103 -10.34 -13.55 1.13
N SER A 104 -10.03 -13.70 2.42
CA SER A 104 -10.89 -13.27 3.52
C SER A 104 -10.63 -11.84 4.01
N GLY A 105 -9.65 -11.12 3.42
CA GLY A 105 -9.32 -9.73 3.73
C GLY A 105 -7.89 -9.53 4.25
N ALA A 106 -7.66 -8.41 4.94
CA ALA A 106 -6.35 -8.07 5.47
C ALA A 106 -5.95 -8.96 6.66
N THR A 107 -4.76 -9.58 6.60
CA THR A 107 -4.24 -10.46 7.65
C THR A 107 -3.16 -9.80 8.51
N ARG A 108 -2.41 -8.86 7.94
CA ARG A 108 -1.42 -8.02 8.63
C ARG A 108 -1.50 -6.60 8.09
N ARG A 109 -1.12 -5.63 8.91
CA ARG A 109 -1.12 -4.20 8.57
C ARG A 109 0.12 -3.51 9.13
N LEU A 110 0.67 -2.58 8.35
CA LEU A 110 1.54 -1.51 8.81
C LEU A 110 0.96 -0.19 8.30
N GLY A 111 0.73 0.77 9.18
CA GLY A 111 0.21 2.08 8.83
C GLY A 111 0.82 3.15 9.74
N PRO A 112 0.42 3.23 11.01
CA PRO A 112 1.05 4.11 12.00
C PRO A 112 2.56 3.92 12.10
N GLU A 113 3.05 2.69 11.93
CA GLU A 113 4.48 2.37 11.94
C GLU A 113 5.22 2.96 10.73
N LEU A 114 4.57 2.99 9.56
CA LEU A 114 5.12 3.62 8.36
C LEU A 114 5.09 5.16 8.48
N GLU A 115 4.04 5.70 9.09
CA GLU A 115 3.94 7.14 9.40
C GLU A 115 5.02 7.57 10.41
N ALA A 116 5.37 6.71 11.37
CA ALA A 116 6.40 6.97 12.37
C ALA A 116 7.84 6.89 11.82
N CYS A 117 8.06 6.27 10.65
CA CYS A 117 9.37 6.20 10.02
C CYS A 117 9.79 7.58 9.50
N SER A 118 10.96 8.07 9.88
CA SER A 118 11.47 9.39 9.50
C SER A 118 12.30 9.37 8.21
N SER A 119 12.82 8.20 7.82
CA SER A 119 13.66 7.99 6.65
C SER A 119 13.23 6.75 5.83
N ALA A 120 13.73 6.62 4.60
CA ALA A 120 13.56 5.38 3.82
C ALA A 120 14.30 4.19 4.46
N GLU A 121 15.37 4.45 5.21
CA GLU A 121 16.14 3.44 5.93
C GLU A 121 15.37 2.91 7.15
N ASP A 122 14.62 3.77 7.83
CA ASP A 122 13.71 3.37 8.91
C ASP A 122 12.65 2.41 8.38
N VAL A 123 12.10 2.70 7.19
CA VAL A 123 11.12 1.83 6.53
C VAL A 123 11.74 0.48 6.17
N ASN A 124 12.95 0.45 5.62
CA ASN A 124 13.66 -0.81 5.36
C ASN A 124 13.86 -1.61 6.65
N SER A 125 14.29 -0.95 7.73
CA SER A 125 14.50 -1.57 9.04
C SER A 125 13.19 -2.13 9.62
N LEU A 126 12.09 -1.40 9.47
CA LEU A 126 10.75 -1.84 9.87
C LEU A 126 10.33 -3.08 9.07
N LEU A 127 10.47 -3.07 7.74
CA LEU A 127 10.11 -4.20 6.89
C LEU A 127 10.94 -5.45 7.21
N SER A 128 12.24 -5.28 7.45
CA SER A 128 13.15 -6.36 7.83
C SER A 128 12.84 -6.92 9.22
N SER A 129 12.65 -6.06 10.23
CA SER A 129 12.36 -6.49 11.61
C SER A 129 11.01 -7.17 11.76
N THR A 130 10.01 -6.71 11.02
CA THR A 130 8.67 -7.32 11.01
C THR A 130 8.58 -8.56 10.13
N GLY A 131 9.59 -8.82 9.28
CA GLY A 131 9.54 -9.86 8.26
C GLY A 131 8.28 -9.76 7.40
N PHE A 132 7.87 -8.55 7.03
CA PHE A 132 6.55 -8.34 6.40
C PHE A 132 6.40 -9.09 5.08
N PHE A 133 7.48 -9.14 4.30
CA PHE A 133 7.58 -9.83 3.02
C PHE A 133 8.25 -11.21 3.13
N SER A 134 8.40 -11.75 4.34
CA SER A 134 8.85 -13.12 4.54
C SER A 134 7.67 -14.08 4.35
N PRO A 135 7.85 -15.21 3.63
CA PRO A 135 6.82 -16.23 3.46
C PRO A 135 6.47 -16.96 4.76
#